data_AF-A0A2N2T0W7-F1
#
_entry.id   AF-A0A2N2T0W7-F1
#
_cell.length_a   1.000
_cell.length_b   1.000
_cell.length_c   1.000
_cell.angle_alpha   90.00
_cell.angle_beta   90.00
_cell.angle_gamma   90.00
#
_symmetry.space_group_name_H-M   'P 1'
#
loop_
_entity.id
_entity.type
_entity.pdbx_description
1 polymer ?
#
loop_
_entity_poly.entity_id
_entity_poly.type
_entity_poly.pdbx_seq_one_letter_code
_entity_poly.pdbx_strand_id
1 'polypeptide(L)'
;PVSAPFHSCLMRPAALKLKDKLAATAFAAPQIPVINNIDVRIEQDADRIRDALVRQAFGPVRWVECVQAIGARGLTTLVECGPGKVLTGMTKRIAPELQGMALLDMASLAEVKSFILDAGNHE
;
A
#
# COMPACT_ATOMS: atom_id res chain seq x y z
N PRO A 1 15.46 7.78 -14.46
CA PRO A 1 15.17 6.75 -15.50
C PRO A 1 15.14 5.36 -14.87
N VAL A 2 14.08 4.59 -15.13
CA VAL A 2 14.00 3.17 -14.74
C VAL A 2 14.39 2.33 -15.95
N SER A 3 15.37 1.45 -15.78
CA SER A 3 15.94 0.63 -16.85
C SER A 3 15.28 -0.75 -17.01
N ALA A 4 14.38 -1.12 -16.10
CA ALA A 4 13.73 -2.43 -16.10
C ALA A 4 12.21 -2.31 -16.34
N PRO A 5 11.59 -3.27 -17.04
CA PRO A 5 10.17 -3.26 -17.39
C PRO A 5 9.31 -3.78 -16.21
N PHE A 6 9.37 -3.09 -15.07
CA PHE A 6 8.64 -3.46 -13.85
C PHE A 6 7.12 -3.61 -14.10
N HIS A 7 6.49 -4.53 -13.35
CA HIS A 7 5.03 -4.78 -13.41
C HIS A 7 4.51 -5.23 -14.79
N SER A 8 5.40 -5.77 -15.64
CA SER A 8 5.05 -6.36 -16.93
C SER A 8 5.32 -7.86 -16.95
N CYS A 9 4.75 -8.56 -17.95
CA CYS A 9 4.99 -9.98 -18.16
C CYS A 9 6.48 -10.34 -18.36
N LEU A 10 7.32 -9.37 -18.75
CA LEU A 10 8.77 -9.54 -18.89
C LEU A 10 9.46 -9.81 -17.54
N MET A 11 8.79 -9.53 -16.42
CA MET A 11 9.32 -9.78 -15.07
C MET A 11 9.04 -11.17 -14.52
N ARG A 12 8.36 -12.06 -15.26
CA ARG A 12 8.11 -13.44 -14.82
C ARG A 12 9.38 -14.20 -14.37
N PRO A 13 10.53 -14.13 -15.06
CA PRO A 13 11.75 -14.81 -14.59
C PRO A 13 12.24 -14.28 -13.24
N ALA A 14 12.13 -12.97 -12.99
CA ALA A 14 12.47 -12.38 -11.70
C ALA A 14 11.48 -12.80 -10.61
N ALA A 15 10.19 -12.91 -10.95
CA ALA A 15 9.14 -13.36 -10.04
C ALA A 15 9.33 -14.81 -9.56
N LEU A 16 9.86 -15.70 -10.41
CA LEU A 16 10.21 -17.07 -9.99
C LEU A 16 11.33 -17.08 -8.94
N LYS A 17 12.37 -16.28 -9.13
CA LYS A 17 13.43 -16.12 -8.12
C LYS A 17 12.89 -15.54 -6.81
N LEU A 18 11.96 -14.58 -6.91
CA LEU A 18 11.27 -14.02 -5.75
C LEU A 18 10.45 -15.09 -5.02
N LYS A 19 9.74 -15.95 -5.74
CA LYS A 19 8.95 -17.05 -5.17
C LYS A 19 9.79 -17.95 -4.27
N ASP A 20 10.98 -18.34 -4.73
CA ASP A 20 11.88 -19.20 -3.94
C ASP A 20 12.31 -18.52 -2.63
N LYS A 21 12.59 -17.20 -2.68
CA LYS A 21 12.94 -16.41 -1.49
C LYS A 21 11.76 -16.22 -0.53
N LEU A 22 10.55 -16.05 -1.06
CA LEU A 22 9.33 -15.93 -0.25
C LEU A 22 8.94 -17.24 0.41
N ALA A 23 9.19 -18.38 -0.24
CA ALA A 23 8.96 -19.71 0.32
C ALA A 23 9.86 -19.99 1.55
N ALA A 24 11.10 -19.49 1.53
CA ALA A 24 12.03 -19.60 2.65
C ALA A 24 11.78 -18.55 3.76
N THR A 25 10.89 -17.59 3.55
CA THR A 25 10.57 -16.55 4.52
C THR A 25 9.35 -16.93 5.36
N ALA A 26 9.48 -16.85 6.69
CA ALA A 26 8.35 -17.04 7.59
C ALA A 26 7.39 -15.84 7.52
N PHE A 27 6.10 -16.12 7.35
CA PHE A 27 5.04 -15.12 7.35
C PHE A 27 4.14 -15.38 8.55
N ALA A 28 3.92 -14.34 9.35
CA ALA A 28 2.88 -14.32 10.37
C ALA A 28 1.56 -13.80 9.77
N ALA A 29 0.43 -14.18 10.38
CA ALA A 29 -0.84 -13.59 10.02
C ALA A 29 -0.80 -12.06 10.28
N PRO A 30 -1.24 -11.23 9.32
CA PRO A 30 -1.21 -9.79 9.48
C PRO A 30 -2.18 -9.34 10.58
N GLN A 31 -1.67 -8.55 11.53
CA GLN A 31 -2.44 -7.94 12.60
C GLN A 31 -3.18 -6.67 12.14
N ILE A 32 -2.62 -6.01 11.13
CA ILE A 32 -3.21 -4.84 10.47
C ILE A 32 -3.59 -5.27 9.05
N PRO A 33 -4.84 -5.05 8.61
CA PRO A 33 -5.25 -5.38 7.25
C PRO A 33 -4.37 -4.71 6.19
N VAL A 34 -3.90 -5.48 5.21
CA VAL A 34 -3.11 -4.97 4.08
C VAL A 34 -3.86 -5.22 2.79
N ILE A 35 -4.19 -4.17 2.05
CA ILE A 35 -4.77 -4.28 0.71
C ILE A 35 -3.63 -4.52 -0.28
N ASN A 36 -3.62 -5.68 -0.94
CA ASN A 36 -2.63 -5.99 -1.95
C ASN A 36 -2.97 -5.33 -3.30
N ASN A 37 -1.95 -4.93 -4.05
CA ASN A 37 -2.08 -4.16 -5.29
C ASN A 37 -2.54 -4.98 -6.51
N ILE A 38 -2.42 -6.30 -6.48
CA ILE A 38 -2.72 -7.16 -7.64
C ILE A 38 -4.21 -7.53 -7.68
N ASP A 39 -4.80 -7.79 -6.51
CA ASP A 39 -6.18 -8.23 -6.36
C ASP A 39 -7.09 -7.17 -5.75
N VAL A 40 -6.53 -6.13 -5.12
CA VAL A 40 -7.25 -5.09 -4.36
C VAL A 40 -8.02 -5.73 -3.19
N ARG A 41 -7.36 -6.66 -2.49
CA ARG A 41 -7.96 -7.46 -1.42
C ARG A 41 -7.07 -7.53 -0.19
N ILE A 42 -7.71 -7.77 0.94
CA ILE A 42 -7.04 -8.10 2.20
C ILE A 42 -6.95 -9.62 2.27
N GLU A 43 -5.74 -10.13 2.45
CA GLU A 43 -5.49 -11.56 2.65
C GLU A 43 -4.93 -11.78 4.06
N GLN A 44 -5.46 -12.77 4.77
CA GLN A 44 -4.98 -13.18 6.10
C GLN A 44 -4.12 -14.44 6.04
N ASP A 45 -4.19 -15.18 4.93
CA ASP A 45 -3.46 -16.43 4.72
C ASP A 45 -2.06 -16.15 4.15
N ALA A 46 -1.03 -16.73 4.78
CA ALA A 46 0.35 -16.50 4.43
C ALA A 46 0.68 -16.94 2.99
N ASP A 47 0.11 -18.05 2.52
CA ASP A 47 0.37 -18.56 1.18
C ASP A 47 -0.27 -17.69 0.10
N ARG A 48 -1.48 -17.18 0.36
CA ARG A 48 -2.13 -16.19 -0.51
C ARG A 48 -1.36 -14.87 -0.57
N ILE A 49 -0.80 -14.41 0.55
CA ILE A 49 0.05 -13.21 0.56
C ILE A 49 1.31 -13.44 -0.28
N ARG A 50 1.99 -14.59 -0.13
CA ARG A 50 3.16 -14.94 -0.95
C ARG A 50 2.81 -14.97 -2.43
N ASP A 51 1.70 -15.60 -2.80
CA ASP A 51 1.23 -15.66 -4.18
C ASP A 51 0.95 -14.26 -4.75
N ALA A 52 0.27 -13.39 -3.98
CA ALA A 52 0.02 -12.00 -4.38
C ALA A 52 1.33 -11.22 -4.62
N LEU A 53 2.34 -11.37 -3.75
CA LEU A 53 3.65 -10.73 -3.91
C LEU A 53 4.38 -11.22 -5.17
N VAL A 54 4.32 -12.52 -5.47
CA VAL A 54 4.91 -13.09 -6.70
C VAL A 54 4.21 -12.54 -7.93
N ARG A 55 2.87 -12.53 -7.94
CA ARG A 55 2.09 -12.00 -9.06
C ARG A 55 2.28 -10.49 -9.24
N GLN A 56 2.46 -9.75 -8.15
CA GLN A 56 2.72 -8.30 -8.21
C GLN A 56 3.98 -7.95 -8.99
N ALA A 57 5.00 -8.81 -8.97
CA ALA A 57 6.27 -8.55 -9.65
C ALA A 57 6.11 -8.43 -11.18
N PHE A 58 5.12 -9.12 -11.76
CA PHE A 58 4.84 -9.15 -13.21
C PHE A 58 3.41 -8.73 -13.58
N GLY A 59 2.66 -8.24 -12.61
CA GLY A 59 1.28 -7.78 -12.77
C GLY A 59 1.13 -6.30 -12.42
N PRO A 60 -0.02 -5.70 -12.76
CA PRO A 60 -0.25 -4.26 -12.60
C PRO A 60 -0.27 -3.85 -11.13
N VAL A 61 0.06 -2.57 -10.87
CA VAL A 61 -0.18 -1.91 -9.59
C VAL A 61 -1.52 -1.20 -9.67
N ARG A 62 -2.56 -1.76 -9.07
CA ARG A 62 -3.94 -1.22 -9.12
C ARG A 62 -4.18 -0.16 -8.04
N TRP A 63 -3.29 0.83 -7.95
CA TRP A 63 -3.29 1.81 -6.85
C TRP A 63 -4.56 2.66 -6.75
N VAL A 64 -5.13 3.08 -7.89
CA VAL A 64 -6.39 3.83 -7.93
C VAL A 64 -7.50 3.04 -7.23
N GLU A 65 -7.61 1.76 -7.56
CA GLU A 65 -8.60 0.86 -6.98
C GLU A 65 -8.32 0.60 -5.50
N CYS A 66 -7.04 0.51 -5.09
CA CYS A 66 -6.68 0.41 -3.67
C CYS A 66 -7.16 1.62 -2.86
N VAL A 67 -6.92 2.85 -3.34
CA VAL A 67 -7.37 4.07 -2.66
C VAL A 67 -8.89 4.16 -2.62
N GLN A 68 -9.58 3.84 -3.71
CA GLN A 68 -11.04 3.78 -3.74
C GLN A 68 -11.60 2.73 -2.76
N ALA A 69 -10.96 1.57 -2.69
CA ALA A 69 -11.36 0.52 -1.77
C ALA A 69 -11.10 0.92 -0.30
N ILE A 70 -10.09 1.74 -0.02
CA ILE A 70 -9.87 2.32 1.31
C ILE A 70 -11.04 3.26 1.67
N GLY A 71 -11.39 4.20 0.79
CA GLY A 71 -12.52 5.11 1.00
C GLY A 71 -13.86 4.38 1.17
N ALA A 72 -14.10 3.33 0.37
CA ALA A 72 -15.30 2.49 0.48
C ALA A 72 -15.43 1.74 1.83
N ARG A 73 -14.34 1.64 2.61
CA ARG A 73 -14.35 1.09 3.98
C ARG A 73 -14.62 2.16 5.04
N GLY A 74 -14.92 3.39 4.65
CA GLY A 74 -15.22 4.50 5.56
C GLY A 74 -13.98 5.21 6.13
N LEU A 75 -12.78 4.83 5.69
CA LEU A 75 -11.55 5.52 6.11
C LEU A 75 -11.49 6.88 5.41
N THR A 76 -11.27 7.93 6.20
CA THR A 76 -11.28 9.33 5.72
C THR A 76 -9.88 9.91 5.55
N THR A 77 -8.87 9.30 6.16
CA THR A 77 -7.50 9.84 6.22
C THR A 77 -6.48 8.80 5.77
N LEU A 78 -5.58 9.20 4.87
CA LEU A 78 -4.43 8.41 4.42
C LEU A 78 -3.13 9.13 4.79
N VAL A 79 -2.26 8.44 5.53
CA VAL A 79 -0.93 8.93 5.89
C VAL A 79 0.13 8.21 5.04
N GLU A 80 0.87 8.96 4.21
CA GLU A 80 2.01 8.47 3.44
C GLU A 80 3.26 8.46 4.33
N CYS A 81 3.72 7.27 4.69
CA CYS A 81 4.95 7.10 5.48
C CYS A 81 6.15 6.93 4.55
N GLY A 82 7.10 7.87 4.58
CA GLY A 82 8.32 7.83 3.79
C GLY A 82 8.68 9.18 3.16
N PRO A 83 9.80 9.25 2.42
CA PRO A 83 10.24 10.49 1.81
C PRO A 83 9.31 10.92 0.66
N GLY A 84 9.03 12.22 0.59
CA GLY A 84 8.21 12.81 -0.48
C GLY A 84 6.73 12.92 -0.13
N LYS A 85 5.92 13.22 -1.14
CA LYS A 85 4.46 13.46 -1.03
C LYS A 85 3.69 12.89 -2.24
N VAL A 86 4.23 11.85 -2.87
CA VAL A 86 3.73 11.35 -4.16
C VAL A 86 2.38 10.70 -3.97
N LEU A 87 2.27 9.78 -3.02
CA LEU A 87 1.02 9.07 -2.75
C LEU A 87 -0.03 10.02 -2.19
N THR A 88 0.35 10.96 -1.31
CA THR A 88 -0.51 12.04 -0.81
C THR A 88 -1.10 12.84 -1.97
N GLY A 89 -0.26 13.24 -2.93
CA GLY A 89 -0.71 13.94 -4.14
C GLY A 89 -1.60 13.09 -5.04
N MET A 90 -1.38 11.78 -5.11
CA MET A 90 -2.25 10.85 -5.85
C MET A 90 -3.60 10.67 -5.15
N THR A 91 -3.65 10.54 -3.82
CA THR A 91 -4.88 10.39 -3.03
C THR A 91 -5.85 11.50 -3.37
N LYS A 92 -5.41 12.77 -3.33
CA LYS A 92 -6.26 13.93 -3.67
C LYS A 92 -6.84 13.89 -5.09
N ARG A 93 -6.16 13.26 -6.05
CA ARG A 93 -6.63 13.11 -7.44
C ARG A 93 -7.58 11.93 -7.61
N ILE A 94 -7.40 10.87 -6.83
CA ILE A 94 -8.18 9.64 -6.93
C ILE A 94 -9.49 9.74 -6.14
N ALA A 95 -9.42 10.31 -4.95
CA ALA A 95 -10.50 10.39 -3.99
C ALA A 95 -10.40 11.75 -3.25
N PRO A 96 -10.95 12.83 -3.84
CA PRO A 96 -10.87 14.19 -3.30
C PRO A 96 -11.47 14.36 -1.90
N GLU A 97 -12.35 13.44 -1.50
CA GLU A 97 -12.97 13.37 -0.17
C GLU A 97 -12.03 12.85 0.92
N LEU A 98 -10.93 12.19 0.55
CA LEU A 98 -9.96 11.66 1.49
C LEU A 98 -8.91 12.71 1.85
N GLN A 99 -8.63 12.84 3.14
CA GLN A 99 -7.54 13.66 3.64
C GLN A 99 -6.20 12.91 3.49
N GLY A 100 -5.32 13.42 2.62
CA GLY A 100 -3.95 12.92 2.49
C GLY A 100 -2.97 13.71 3.38
N MET A 101 -2.11 13.01 4.11
CA MET A 101 -1.02 13.60 4.90
C MET A 101 0.29 12.87 4.61
N ALA A 102 1.41 13.58 4.67
CA ALA A 102 2.74 12.99 4.48
C ALA A 102 3.51 12.97 5.81
N LEU A 103 4.09 11.83 6.15
CA LEU A 103 4.90 11.58 7.33
C LEU A 103 6.34 11.28 6.89
N LEU A 104 7.21 12.28 6.97
CA LEU A 104 8.56 12.25 6.41
C LEU A 104 9.68 12.61 7.40
N ASP A 105 9.34 13.24 8.53
CA ASP A 105 10.27 13.68 9.57
C ASP A 105 9.57 13.86 10.92
N MET A 106 10.29 14.34 11.93
CA MET A 106 9.75 14.55 13.28
C MET A 106 8.71 15.68 13.35
N ALA A 107 8.81 16.69 12.48
CA ALA A 107 7.85 17.79 12.46
C ALA A 107 6.49 17.30 11.91
N SER A 108 6.50 16.64 10.75
CA SER A 108 5.32 16.01 10.17
C SER A 108 4.73 14.91 11.07
N LEU A 109 5.55 14.21 11.85
CA LEU A 109 5.05 13.28 12.87
C LEU A 109 4.21 13.97 13.94
N ALA A 110 4.66 15.12 14.45
CA ALA A 110 3.90 15.89 15.42
C ALA A 110 2.57 16.38 14.83
N GLU A 111 2.59 16.87 13.59
CA GLU A 111 1.40 17.32 12.86
C GLU A 111 0.38 16.19 12.65
N VAL A 112 0.83 15.05 12.10
CA VAL A 112 -0.02 13.87 11.87
C VAL A 112 -0.58 13.33 13.18
N LYS A 113 0.24 13.28 14.22
CA LYS A 113 -0.20 12.81 15.54
C LYS A 113 -1.28 13.73 16.13
N SER A 114 -1.11 15.05 16.07
CA SER A 114 -2.14 15.99 16.53
C SER A 114 -3.42 15.78 15.77
N PHE A 115 -3.35 15.74 14.43
CA PHE A 115 -4.52 15.57 13.58
C PHE A 115 -5.32 14.30 13.90
N ILE A 116 -4.65 13.15 14.05
CA ILE A 116 -5.32 11.88 14.35
C ILE A 116 -5.95 11.90 15.75
N LEU A 117 -5.27 12.47 16.74
CA LEU A 117 -5.81 12.57 18.11
C LEU A 117 -6.99 13.53 18.20
N ASP A 118 -6.96 14.63 17.46
CA ASP A 118 -8.03 15.62 17.42
C ASP A 118 -9.26 15.07 16.66
N ALA A 119 -9.04 14.36 15.55
CA ALA A 119 -10.12 13.71 14.79
C ALA A 119 -10.85 12.62 15.60
N GLY A 120 -10.12 11.85 16.41
CA GLY A 120 -10.69 10.81 17.27
C GLY A 120 -11.47 11.31 18.48
N ASN A 121 -11.39 12.61 18.82
CA ASN A 121 -12.16 13.23 19.91
C ASN A 121 -13.52 13.78 19.43
N HIS A 122 -13.84 13.68 18.14
CA HIS A 122 -15.06 14.18 17.53
C HIS A 122 -16.02 13.08 17.04
N GLU A 123 -15.74 11.81 17.36
CA GLU A 123 -16.65 10.65 17.23
C GLU A 123 -17.20 10.23 18.60
#